data_AF-A0A6J8BPE1-F1
#
_entry.id   AF-A0A6J8BPE1-F1
#
_cell.length_a   1.000
_cell.length_b   1.000
_cell.length_c   1.000
_cell.angle_alpha   90.00
_cell.angle_beta   90.00
_cell.angle_gamma   90.00
#
_symmetry.space_group_name_H-M   'P 1'
#
loop_
_entity.id
_entity.type
_entity.pdbx_description
1 polymer ?
#
loop_
_entity_poly.entity_id
_entity_poly.type
_entity_poly.pdbx_seq_one_letter_code
_entity_poly.pdbx_strand_id
1 'polypeptide(L)'
;MSSKDEDIVGEQYEDSIMETPERKRIRKLNKKGLELYEKTKDAWVKKLPKTWTRVETFFSQLAESDSTLTLEQLKIMESDIVKLHTSYQSIFDDYIGFLLRTNSVESVEEMKLQTKIIKAHESAVEINLRQIDQYKKSRLEASTVRSQVSRLSRKSGSDISQSSSLLQKNTC
;
A
#
# COMPACT_ATOMS: atom_id res chain seq x y z
N MET A 1 -9.18 -61.45 -23.26
CA MET A 1 -8.76 -61.01 -21.90
C MET A 1 -7.46 -60.26 -22.11
N SER A 2 -7.23 -59.00 -21.78
CA SER A 2 -7.87 -57.94 -20.99
C SER A 2 -7.17 -56.64 -21.49
N SER A 3 -7.86 -55.57 -21.91
CA SER A 3 -8.07 -54.31 -21.14
C SER A 3 -6.78 -53.78 -20.46
N LYS A 4 -6.38 -52.51 -20.55
CA LYS A 4 -7.07 -51.25 -20.87
C LYS A 4 -6.03 -50.13 -20.99
N ASP A 5 -6.45 -49.07 -21.66
CA ASP A 5 -5.90 -47.72 -21.68
C ASP A 5 -5.60 -47.14 -20.29
N GLU A 6 -4.68 -46.16 -20.21
CA GLU A 6 -5.00 -44.79 -19.74
C GLU A 6 -3.75 -43.88 -19.75
N ASP A 7 -3.77 -42.94 -20.70
CA ASP A 7 -3.67 -41.49 -20.49
C ASP A 7 -2.55 -40.91 -19.61
N ILE A 8 -1.54 -40.37 -20.30
CA ILE A 8 -0.67 -39.30 -19.79
C ILE A 8 -1.38 -37.97 -20.10
N VAL A 9 -2.16 -37.47 -19.15
CA VAL A 9 -2.63 -36.08 -19.11
C VAL A 9 -2.46 -35.53 -17.70
N GLY A 10 -1.84 -34.35 -17.61
CA GLY A 10 -1.90 -33.48 -16.45
C GLY A 10 -0.52 -33.01 -15.99
N GLU A 11 -0.17 -31.73 -15.93
CA GLU A 11 -0.97 -30.52 -16.10
C GLU A 11 -0.08 -29.37 -16.57
N GLN A 12 -0.66 -28.53 -17.42
CA GLN A 12 -0.19 -27.20 -17.78
C GLN A 12 -0.46 -26.24 -16.62
N TYR A 13 0.59 -25.61 -16.07
CA TYR A 13 0.51 -24.42 -15.22
C TYR A 13 1.88 -23.71 -15.32
N GLU A 14 2.09 -22.47 -15.75
CA GLU A 14 1.24 -21.32 -16.03
C GLU A 14 1.91 -20.51 -17.16
N ASP A 15 1.26 -20.44 -18.32
CA ASP A 15 1.41 -19.30 -19.22
C ASP A 15 0.63 -18.14 -18.57
N SER A 16 1.33 -17.16 -18.00
CA SER A 16 0.92 -15.75 -18.04
C SER A 16 2.02 -14.88 -17.40
N ILE A 17 3.15 -14.76 -18.09
CA ILE A 17 4.04 -13.62 -17.86
C ILE A 17 4.08 -12.85 -19.18
N MET A 18 3.07 -11.98 -19.32
CA MET A 18 2.96 -10.90 -20.29
C MET A 18 2.91 -11.33 -21.76
N GLU A 19 1.68 -11.45 -22.27
CA GLU A 19 1.42 -11.41 -23.72
C GLU A 19 1.97 -10.10 -24.30
N THR A 20 3.17 -10.18 -24.86
CA THR A 20 3.71 -9.20 -25.79
C THR A 20 3.89 -9.88 -27.15
N PRO A 21 3.53 -9.20 -28.26
CA PRO A 21 3.50 -9.81 -29.58
C PRO A 21 4.91 -9.84 -30.17
N GLU A 22 5.71 -10.84 -29.75
CA GLU A 22 6.93 -11.38 -30.40
C GLU A 22 7.72 -12.19 -29.35
N ARG A 23 7.48 -13.50 -29.21
CA ARG A 23 8.36 -14.37 -28.39
C ARG A 23 9.73 -14.50 -29.07
N LYS A 24 10.58 -13.47 -28.92
CA LYS A 24 11.99 -13.53 -29.31
C LYS A 24 12.67 -14.62 -28.50
N ARG A 25 13.31 -15.57 -29.18
CA ARG A 25 14.06 -16.69 -28.57
C ARG A 25 14.97 -16.16 -27.46
N ILE A 26 14.78 -16.66 -26.25
CA ILE A 26 15.60 -16.32 -25.07
C ILE A 26 17.07 -16.62 -25.38
N ARG A 27 17.95 -15.67 -25.08
CA ARG A 27 19.38 -15.76 -25.39
C ARG A 27 20.17 -16.21 -24.16
N LYS A 28 21.34 -16.82 -24.38
CA LYS A 28 22.32 -17.05 -23.32
C LYS A 28 23.37 -15.95 -23.40
N LEU A 29 23.68 -15.30 -22.29
CA LEU A 29 24.70 -14.26 -22.26
C LEU A 29 26.09 -14.89 -22.43
N ASN A 30 26.97 -14.19 -23.16
CA ASN A 30 28.40 -14.50 -23.15
C ASN A 30 29.06 -13.87 -21.90
N LYS A 31 30.32 -14.20 -21.62
CA LYS A 31 31.02 -13.73 -20.40
C LYS A 31 30.97 -12.20 -20.21
N LYS A 32 31.26 -11.43 -21.27
CA LYS A 32 31.21 -9.96 -21.22
C LYS A 32 29.78 -9.43 -21.01
N GLY A 33 28.80 -10.06 -21.63
CA GLY A 33 27.37 -9.73 -21.46
C GLY A 33 26.88 -10.01 -20.04
N LEU A 34 27.34 -11.11 -19.44
CA LEU A 34 27.04 -11.46 -18.06
C LEU A 34 27.66 -10.45 -17.08
N GLU A 35 28.93 -10.07 -17.28
CA GLU A 35 29.59 -9.04 -16.46
C GLU A 35 28.86 -7.68 -16.51
N LEU A 36 28.43 -7.25 -17.69
CA LEU A 36 27.65 -6.02 -17.84
C LEU A 36 26.25 -6.12 -17.21
N TYR A 37 25.60 -7.28 -17.38
CA TYR A 37 24.31 -7.57 -16.78
C TYR A 37 24.39 -7.47 -15.25
N GLU A 38 25.33 -8.19 -14.63
CA GLU A 38 25.53 -8.21 -13.18
C GLU A 38 25.83 -6.80 -12.63
N LYS A 39 26.71 -6.05 -13.28
CA LYS A 39 27.02 -4.66 -12.88
C LYS A 39 25.77 -3.76 -12.92
N THR A 40 24.92 -3.94 -13.93
CA THR A 40 23.69 -3.15 -14.08
C THR A 40 22.65 -3.59 -13.05
N LYS A 41 22.48 -4.90 -12.86
CA LYS A 41 21.62 -5.52 -11.85
C LYS A 41 21.96 -5.00 -10.44
N ASP A 42 23.24 -5.00 -10.08
CA ASP A 42 23.73 -4.53 -8.79
C ASP A 42 23.35 -3.07 -8.50
N ALA A 43 23.32 -2.22 -9.52
CA ALA A 43 22.91 -0.82 -9.37
C ALA A 43 21.43 -0.72 -8.97
N TRP A 44 20.57 -1.53 -9.60
CA TRP A 44 19.13 -1.58 -9.30
C TRP A 44 18.86 -2.24 -7.95
N VAL A 45 19.53 -3.35 -7.64
CA VAL A 45 19.43 -4.06 -6.36
C VAL A 45 19.91 -3.21 -5.18
N LYS A 46 20.74 -2.19 -5.40
CA LYS A 46 21.07 -1.18 -4.35
C LYS A 46 20.03 -0.07 -4.25
N LYS A 47 19.44 0.35 -5.37
CA LYS A 47 18.51 1.49 -5.43
C LYS A 47 17.12 1.12 -4.93
N LEU A 48 16.59 -0.05 -5.32
CA LEU A 48 15.24 -0.50 -4.97
C LEU A 48 15.04 -0.67 -3.47
N PRO A 49 15.89 -1.44 -2.73
CA PRO A 49 15.75 -1.59 -1.29
C PRO A 49 15.88 -0.26 -0.55
N LYS A 50 16.81 0.62 -0.97
CA LYS A 50 16.97 1.94 -0.35
C LYS A 50 15.70 2.80 -0.43
N THR A 51 15.01 2.77 -1.56
CA THR A 51 13.74 3.49 -1.72
C THR A 51 12.63 2.81 -0.91
N TRP A 52 12.59 1.48 -0.91
CA TRP A 52 11.60 0.71 -0.15
C TRP A 52 11.73 0.90 1.37
N THR A 53 12.95 0.89 1.92
CA THR A 53 13.19 1.13 3.35
C THR A 53 12.64 2.47 3.83
N ARG A 54 12.58 3.48 2.96
CA ARG A 54 11.93 4.76 3.29
C ARG A 54 10.43 4.59 3.46
N VAL A 55 9.78 3.79 2.61
CA VAL A 55 8.36 3.44 2.74
C VAL A 55 8.12 2.65 4.03
N GLU A 56 8.97 1.66 4.32
CA GLU A 56 8.88 0.86 5.55
C GLU A 56 9.03 1.72 6.81
N THR A 57 9.86 2.75 6.78
CA THR A 57 10.02 3.69 7.90
C THR A 57 8.68 4.37 8.25
N PHE A 58 7.88 4.73 7.25
CA PHE A 58 6.54 5.28 7.48
C PHE A 58 5.57 4.23 8.03
N PHE A 59 5.68 2.98 7.59
CA PHE A 59 4.85 1.90 8.14
C PHE A 59 5.16 1.65 9.62
N SER A 60 6.44 1.64 10.00
CA SER A 60 6.84 1.53 11.41
C SER A 60 6.32 2.71 12.23
N GLN A 61 6.44 3.94 11.72
CA GLN A 61 5.89 5.12 12.38
C GLN A 61 4.37 4.99 12.57
N LEU A 62 3.63 4.55 11.55
CA LEU A 62 2.19 4.35 11.65
C LEU A 62 1.82 3.30 12.71
N ALA A 63 2.55 2.19 12.75
CA ALA A 63 2.34 1.10 13.70
C ALA A 63 2.62 1.53 15.15
N GLU A 64 3.67 2.32 15.38
CA GLU A 64 4.06 2.82 16.72
C GLU A 64 3.16 3.96 17.23
N SER A 65 2.44 4.62 16.34
CA SER A 65 1.73 5.87 16.63
C SER A 65 0.51 5.74 17.54
N ASP A 66 0.04 4.52 17.82
CA ASP A 66 -1.03 4.14 18.75
C ASP A 66 -2.05 5.26 19.04
N SER A 67 -2.71 5.73 17.97
CA SER A 67 -3.79 6.72 17.99
C SER A 67 -3.45 8.17 18.36
N THR A 68 -2.19 8.57 18.51
CA THR A 68 -1.79 9.96 18.83
C THR A 68 -1.77 10.91 17.62
N LEU A 69 -1.62 10.38 16.39
CA LEU A 69 -1.54 11.18 15.18
C LEU A 69 -2.81 11.99 14.92
N THR A 70 -2.63 13.28 14.63
CA THR A 70 -3.69 14.18 14.18
C THR A 70 -4.17 13.82 12.77
N LEU A 71 -5.37 14.28 12.40
CA LEU A 71 -5.91 14.08 11.04
C LEU A 71 -4.97 14.67 9.97
N GLU A 72 -4.36 15.81 10.27
CA GLU A 72 -3.42 16.48 9.37
C GLU A 72 -2.15 15.64 9.17
N GLN A 73 -1.59 15.10 10.25
CA GLN A 73 -0.43 14.20 10.17
C GLN A 73 -0.75 12.92 9.39
N LEU A 74 -1.94 12.35 9.55
CA LEU A 74 -2.37 11.18 8.76
C LEU A 74 -2.45 11.49 7.26
N LYS A 75 -2.96 12.67 6.87
CA LYS A 75 -3.00 13.10 5.46
C LYS A 75 -1.60 13.31 4.88
N ILE A 76 -0.70 13.92 5.64
CA ILE A 76 0.70 14.12 5.22
C ILE A 76 1.37 12.76 5.01
N MET A 77 1.23 11.85 5.97
CA MET A 77 1.79 10.50 5.91
C MET A 77 1.27 9.71 4.71
N GLU A 78 -0.05 9.76 4.45
CA GLU A 78 -0.66 9.16 3.25
C GLU A 78 -0.06 9.72 1.96
N SER A 79 0.01 11.06 1.83
CA SER A 79 0.62 11.72 0.67
C SER A 79 2.07 11.26 0.47
N ASP A 80 2.85 11.17 1.55
CA ASP A 80 4.26 10.83 1.49
C ASP A 80 4.49 9.36 1.13
N ILE A 81 3.67 8.44 1.68
CA ILE A 81 3.66 7.02 1.28
C ILE A 81 3.35 6.90 -0.21
N VAL A 82 2.31 7.58 -0.71
CA VAL A 82 1.92 7.53 -2.12
C VAL A 82 3.04 8.06 -3.02
N LYS A 83 3.67 9.18 -2.68
CA LYS A 83 4.79 9.75 -3.45
C LYS A 83 5.99 8.82 -3.49
N LEU A 84 6.39 8.27 -2.34
CA LEU A 84 7.54 7.36 -2.25
C LEU A 84 7.27 6.06 -2.98
N HIS A 85 6.06 5.50 -2.84
CA HIS A 85 5.65 4.30 -3.56
C HIS A 85 5.64 4.53 -5.08
N THR A 86 5.12 5.68 -5.54
CA THR A 86 5.14 6.04 -6.97
C THR A 86 6.58 6.12 -7.50
N SER A 87 7.49 6.74 -6.73
CA SER A 87 8.91 6.78 -7.09
C SER A 87 9.55 5.39 -7.10
N TYR A 88 9.15 4.52 -6.17
CA TYR A 88 9.61 3.14 -6.11
C TYR A 88 9.14 2.32 -7.33
N GLN A 89 7.86 2.43 -7.69
CA GLN A 89 7.29 1.79 -8.88
C GLN A 89 7.99 2.25 -10.16
N SER A 90 8.23 3.55 -10.32
CA SER A 90 8.97 4.06 -11.50
C SER A 90 10.38 3.45 -11.62
N ILE A 91 11.11 3.30 -10.51
CA ILE A 91 12.43 2.65 -10.50
C ILE A 91 12.31 1.16 -10.85
N PHE A 92 11.25 0.52 -10.36
CA PHE A 92 10.97 -0.88 -10.63
C PHE A 92 10.64 -1.11 -12.12
N ASP A 93 9.80 -0.28 -12.71
CA ASP A 93 9.42 -0.35 -14.12
C ASP A 93 10.63 -0.20 -15.05
N ASP A 94 11.54 0.74 -14.73
CA ASP A 94 12.81 0.89 -15.44
C ASP A 94 13.66 -0.39 -15.38
N TYR A 95 13.69 -1.04 -14.20
CA TYR A 95 14.43 -2.27 -13.99
C TYR A 95 13.81 -3.44 -14.76
N ILE A 96 12.48 -3.62 -14.70
CA ILE A 96 11.76 -4.62 -15.50
C ILE A 96 11.96 -4.37 -16.98
N GLY A 97 11.92 -3.11 -17.43
CA GLY A 97 12.22 -2.74 -18.81
C GLY A 97 13.63 -3.14 -19.23
N PHE A 98 14.62 -3.02 -18.34
CA PHE A 98 15.98 -3.52 -18.57
C PHE A 98 16.00 -5.06 -18.70
N LEU A 99 15.34 -5.79 -17.81
CA LEU A 99 15.28 -7.26 -17.86
C LEU A 99 14.62 -7.75 -19.15
N LEU A 100 13.48 -7.15 -19.53
CA LEU A 100 12.76 -7.46 -20.77
C LEU A 100 13.61 -7.22 -22.02
N ARG A 101 14.35 -6.10 -22.08
CA ARG A 101 15.25 -5.80 -23.20
C ARG A 101 16.45 -6.74 -23.26
N THR A 102 16.93 -7.21 -22.11
CA THR A 102 18.06 -8.16 -22.04
C THR A 102 17.67 -9.52 -22.60
N ASN A 103 16.46 -10.00 -22.28
CA ASN A 103 15.87 -11.24 -22.81
C ASN A 103 16.84 -12.45 -22.79
N SER A 104 17.52 -12.61 -21.65
CA SER A 104 18.34 -13.76 -21.33
C SER A 104 17.71 -14.64 -20.26
N VAL A 105 18.21 -15.87 -20.11
CA VAL A 105 17.78 -16.79 -19.04
C VAL A 105 17.88 -16.12 -17.67
N GLU A 106 19.01 -15.47 -17.39
CA GLU A 106 19.27 -14.75 -16.14
C GLU A 106 18.25 -13.63 -15.91
N SER A 107 17.91 -12.87 -16.96
CA SER A 107 16.94 -11.78 -16.85
C SER A 107 15.50 -12.27 -16.64
N VAL A 108 15.15 -13.44 -17.19
CA VAL A 108 13.80 -14.04 -17.03
C VAL A 108 13.62 -14.58 -15.61
N GLU A 109 14.64 -15.25 -15.06
CA GLU A 109 14.63 -15.72 -13.68
C GLU A 109 14.55 -14.56 -12.69
N GLU A 110 15.37 -13.53 -12.89
CA GLU A 110 15.35 -12.32 -12.09
C GLU A 110 13.98 -11.62 -12.16
N MET A 111 13.37 -11.53 -13.35
CA MET A 111 12.05 -10.91 -13.51
C MET A 111 10.97 -11.63 -12.71
N LYS A 112 11.01 -12.98 -12.64
CA LYS A 112 10.09 -13.76 -11.80
C LYS A 112 10.27 -13.42 -10.32
N LEU A 113 11.52 -13.35 -9.85
CA LEU A 113 11.84 -12.97 -8.48
C LEU A 113 11.33 -11.57 -8.15
N GLN A 114 11.64 -10.60 -9.00
CA GLN A 114 11.29 -9.19 -8.81
C GLN A 114 9.77 -8.96 -8.88
N THR A 115 9.07 -9.67 -9.77
CA THR A 115 7.59 -9.64 -9.85
C THR A 115 6.93 -10.15 -8.57
N LYS A 116 7.54 -11.13 -7.88
CA LYS A 116 7.04 -11.60 -6.58
C LYS A 116 7.24 -10.56 -5.49
N ILE A 117 8.42 -9.90 -5.47
CA ILE A 117 8.76 -8.87 -4.49
C ILE A 117 7.83 -7.66 -4.63
N ILE A 118 7.63 -7.14 -5.85
CA ILE A 118 6.78 -5.95 -6.05
C ILE A 118 5.33 -6.22 -5.62
N LYS A 119 4.77 -7.39 -5.90
CA LYS A 119 3.42 -7.75 -5.44
C LYS A 119 3.29 -7.73 -3.92
N ALA A 120 4.32 -8.19 -3.21
CA ALA A 120 4.34 -8.13 -1.74
C ALA A 120 4.40 -6.68 -1.25
N HIS A 121 5.19 -5.83 -1.91
CA HIS A 121 5.30 -4.41 -1.59
C HIS A 121 4.00 -3.63 -1.86
N GLU A 122 3.36 -3.87 -3.00
CA GLU A 122 2.06 -3.29 -3.35
C GLU A 122 0.99 -3.64 -2.31
N SER A 123 0.94 -4.92 -1.91
CA SER A 123 0.04 -5.38 -0.85
C SER A 123 0.31 -4.68 0.48
N ALA A 124 1.58 -4.52 0.88
CA ALA A 124 1.94 -3.82 2.11
C ALA A 124 1.51 -2.34 2.10
N VAL A 125 1.68 -1.65 0.95
CA VAL A 125 1.22 -0.27 0.78
C VAL A 125 -0.30 -0.19 0.89
N GLU A 126 -1.02 -1.08 0.21
CA GLU A 126 -2.49 -1.10 0.26
C GLU A 126 -3.02 -1.31 1.67
N ILE A 127 -2.45 -2.24 2.44
CA ILE A 127 -2.81 -2.49 3.84
C ILE A 127 -2.62 -1.23 4.69
N ASN A 128 -1.47 -0.55 4.55
CA ASN A 128 -1.16 0.65 5.33
C ASN A 128 -2.05 1.84 4.96
N LEU A 129 -2.35 2.03 3.67
CA LEU A 129 -3.28 3.08 3.24
C LEU A 129 -4.70 2.83 3.78
N ARG A 130 -5.17 1.58 3.75
CA ARG A 130 -6.45 1.19 4.36
C ARG A 130 -6.46 1.45 5.87
N GLN A 131 -5.36 1.21 6.56
CA GLN A 131 -5.23 1.49 8.00
C GLN A 131 -5.31 3.01 8.27
N ILE A 132 -4.65 3.84 7.46
CA ILE A 132 -4.76 5.30 7.55
C ILE A 132 -6.20 5.77 7.33
N ASP A 133 -6.91 5.20 6.35
CA ASP A 133 -8.33 5.49 6.11
C ASP A 133 -9.22 5.14 7.30
N GLN A 134 -8.99 3.98 7.92
CA GLN A 134 -9.70 3.58 9.14
C GLN A 134 -9.45 4.56 10.29
N TYR A 135 -8.21 5.01 10.50
CA TYR A 135 -7.93 6.02 11.53
C TYR A 135 -8.60 7.37 11.25
N LYS A 136 -8.60 7.82 10.00
CA LYS A 136 -9.30 9.05 9.59
C LYS A 136 -10.80 8.95 9.87
N LYS A 137 -11.44 7.83 9.50
CA LYS A 137 -12.87 7.58 9.71
C LYS A 137 -13.24 7.55 11.20
N SER A 138 -12.52 6.76 12.01
CA SER A 138 -12.76 6.64 13.46
C SER A 138 -12.67 8.00 14.17
N ARG A 139 -11.75 8.88 13.75
CA ARG A 139 -11.61 10.23 14.34
C ARG A 139 -12.74 11.17 13.94
N LEU A 140 -13.21 11.11 12.69
CA LEU A 140 -14.36 11.91 12.22
C LEU A 140 -15.64 11.50 12.94
N GLU A 141 -15.86 10.20 13.16
CA GLU A 141 -17.00 9.69 13.91
C GLU A 141 -16.95 10.14 15.39
N ALA A 142 -15.79 10.03 16.04
CA ALA A 142 -15.61 10.49 17.43
C ALA A 142 -15.81 12.02 17.59
N SER A 143 -15.43 12.81 16.58
CA SER A 143 -15.71 14.26 16.54
C SER A 143 -17.22 14.53 16.43
N THR A 144 -17.90 13.79 15.55
CA THR A 144 -19.34 13.93 15.30
C THR A 144 -20.15 13.58 16.56
N VAL A 145 -19.83 12.47 17.22
CA VAL A 145 -20.47 12.06 18.50
C VAL A 145 -20.29 13.13 19.58
N ARG A 146 -19.06 13.68 19.76
CA ARG A 146 -18.82 14.77 20.72
C ARG A 146 -19.62 16.03 20.42
N SER A 147 -19.80 16.36 19.14
CA SER A 147 -20.60 17.51 18.73
C SER A 147 -22.09 17.32 19.01
N GLN A 148 -22.61 16.09 18.86
CA GLN A 148 -24.01 15.75 19.18
C GLN A 148 -24.27 15.76 20.68
N VAL A 149 -23.38 15.18 21.49
CA VAL A 149 -23.46 15.22 22.96
C VAL A 149 -23.42 16.66 23.48
N SER A 150 -22.54 17.50 22.91
CA SER A 150 -22.46 18.93 23.26
C SER A 150 -23.73 19.71 22.89
N ARG A 151 -24.41 19.34 21.79
CA ARG A 151 -25.69 19.94 21.37
C ARG A 151 -26.86 19.48 22.24
N LEU A 152 -26.90 18.19 22.61
CA LEU A 152 -27.94 17.64 23.50
C LEU A 152 -27.81 18.21 24.92
N SER A 153 -26.58 18.38 25.43
CA SER A 153 -26.32 19.00 26.73
C SER A 153 -26.76 20.47 26.80
N ARG A 154 -26.58 21.25 25.72
CA ARG A 154 -27.06 22.65 25.68
C ARG A 154 -28.58 22.78 25.58
N LYS A 155 -29.27 21.81 24.99
CA LYS A 155 -30.73 21.83 24.87
C LYS A 155 -31.46 21.53 26.19
N SER A 156 -30.81 20.82 27.12
CA SER A 156 -31.34 20.58 28.47
C SER A 156 -30.98 21.68 29.49
N GLY A 157 -30.12 22.64 29.12
CA GLY A 157 -29.68 23.73 30.02
C GLY A 157 -30.38 25.08 29.80
N SER A 158 -31.17 25.25 28.73
CA SER A 158 -31.77 26.55 28.40
C SER A 158 -33.16 26.79 28.98
N ASP A 159 -33.76 25.84 29.69
CA ASP A 159 -35.12 25.97 30.26
C ASP A 159 -35.15 26.41 31.75
N ILE A 160 -34.01 26.77 32.36
CA ILE A 160 -33.92 27.09 33.80
C ILE A 160 -33.87 28.61 34.12
N SER A 161 -34.05 29.52 33.17
CA SER A 161 -33.94 30.98 33.46
C SER A 161 -35.13 31.87 33.05
N GLN A 162 -36.35 31.33 33.07
CA GLN A 162 -37.56 32.17 33.04
C GLN A 162 -38.68 31.61 33.93
N SER A 163 -38.51 31.59 35.25
CA SER A 163 -39.63 31.50 36.22
C SER A 163 -39.16 31.82 37.64
N SER A 164 -38.83 33.08 37.92
CA SER A 164 -38.67 33.57 39.29
C SER A 164 -38.92 35.08 39.40
N SER A 165 -40.12 35.54 39.05
CA SER A 165 -40.58 36.88 39.45
C SER A 165 -42.10 36.99 39.46
N LEU A 166 -42.77 36.39 40.45
CA LEU A 166 -44.15 36.73 40.82
C LEU A 166 -44.48 36.04 42.15
N LEU A 167 -44.12 36.69 43.26
CA LEU A 167 -44.76 36.55 44.59
C LEU A 167 -44.06 37.48 45.58
N GLN A 168 -44.18 38.78 45.33
CA GLN A 168 -44.04 39.81 46.36
C GLN A 168 -45.13 40.85 46.14
N LYS A 169 -46.24 40.67 46.86
CA LYS A 169 -47.10 41.71 47.43
C LYS A 169 -48.33 41.02 47.99
N ASN A 170 -48.41 40.98 49.32
CA ASN A 170 -49.59 41.36 50.09
C ASN A 170 -49.27 41.20 51.58
N THR A 171 -48.62 42.24 52.13
CA THR A 171 -48.68 42.61 53.53
C THR A 171 -49.30 44.00 53.58
N CYS A 172 -50.59 44.05 53.90
CA CYS A 172 -51.23 44.95 54.85
C CYS A 172 -52.72 44.63 54.92
#